data_AF-A0A954CDT2-F1
#
_entry.id   AF-A0A954CDT2-F1
#
_cell.length_a   1.000
_cell.length_b   1.000
_cell.length_c   1.000
_cell.angle_alpha   90.00
_cell.angle_beta   90.00
_cell.angle_gamma   90.00
#
_symmetry.space_group_name_H-M   'P 1'
#
loop_
_entity.id
_entity.type
_entity.pdbx_description
1 polymer ?
#
loop_
_entity_poly.entity_id
_entity_poly.type
_entity_poly.pdbx_seq_one_letter_code
_entity_poly.pdbx_strand_id
1 'polypeptide(L)' 'IAQVVYVQRDSQKAIVLGKGGRMIKAIGSQARVQIGAALDQTVHLKIHVKVRPNWVDDPERYSPWGLDPNA' A
#
# COMPACT_ATOMS: atom_id res chain seq x y z
N ILE A 1 -0.34 -9.89 -8.85
CA ILE A 1 0.52 -9.09 -7.94
C ILE A 1 -0.22 -8.88 -6.62
N ALA A 2 0.43 -9.14 -5.48
CA ALA A 2 -0.15 -8.91 -4.15
C ALA A 2 0.74 -7.93 -3.38
N GLN A 3 0.14 -6.87 -2.83
CA GLN A 3 0.85 -5.81 -2.12
C GLN A 3 0.23 -5.56 -0.75
N VAL A 4 1.08 -5.27 0.23
CA VAL A 4 0.65 -4.85 1.57
C VAL A 4 0.92 -3.35 1.74
N VAL A 5 -0.07 -2.63 2.24
CA VAL A 5 0.04 -1.23 2.68
C VAL A 5 0.05 -1.22 4.20
N TYR A 6 1.13 -0.73 4.79
CA TYR A 6 1.27 -0.61 6.24
C TYR A 6 0.78 0.76 6.72
N VAL A 7 0.06 0.76 7.84
CA VAL A 7 -0.38 1.97 8.53
C VAL A 7 -0.05 1.86 10.02
N GLN A 8 0.16 2.98 10.70
CA GLN A 8 0.56 2.98 12.10
C GLN A 8 -0.62 2.72 13.05
N ARG A 9 -1.81 3.22 12.71
CA ARG A 9 -3.01 3.20 13.58
C ARG A 9 -4.23 2.66 12.86
N ASP A 10 -5.16 2.04 13.59
CA ASP A 10 -6.43 1.54 13.04
C ASP A 10 -7.30 2.64 12.41
N SER A 11 -7.26 3.86 12.96
CA SER A 11 -7.95 5.02 12.36
C SER A 11 -7.48 5.30 10.93
N GLN A 12 -6.18 5.15 10.67
CA GLN A 12 -5.61 5.29 9.33
C GLN A 12 -6.05 4.15 8.42
N LYS A 13 -6.15 2.92 8.93
CA LYS A 13 -6.69 1.78 8.16
C LYS A 13 -8.12 2.09 7.69
N ALA A 14 -8.97 2.64 8.56
CA ALA A 14 -10.33 3.03 8.19
C ALA A 14 -10.34 4.13 7.11
N ILE A 15 -9.45 5.11 7.18
CA ILE A 15 -9.29 6.17 6.17
C ILE A 15 -8.87 5.59 4.82
N VAL A 16 -7.86 4.72 4.80
CA VAL A 16 -7.32 4.10 3.57
C VAL A 16 -8.37 3.19 2.91
N LEU A 17 -9.12 2.43 3.70
CA LEU A 17 -10.22 1.61 3.17
C LEU A 17 -11.33 2.51 2.61
N GLY A 18 -11.69 3.57 3.35
CA GLY A 18 -12.82 4.43 3.05
C GLY A 18 -14.17 3.72 3.23
N LYS A 19 -15.28 4.47 3.16
CA LYS A 19 -16.63 3.92 3.34
C LYS A 19 -16.90 2.83 2.30
N GLY A 20 -17.11 1.59 2.77
CA GLY A 20 -17.36 0.43 1.91
C GLY A 20 -16.18 0.03 1.02
N GLY A 21 -14.94 0.40 1.36
CA GLY A 21 -13.76 0.08 0.55
C GLY A 21 -13.60 0.95 -0.70
N ARG A 22 -14.33 2.07 -0.83
CA ARG A 22 -14.29 2.91 -2.03
C ARG A 22 -12.92 3.53 -2.29
N MET A 23 -12.23 3.98 -1.24
CA MET A 23 -10.93 4.63 -1.37
C MET A 23 -9.89 3.63 -1.86
N ILE A 24 -9.79 2.46 -1.20
CA ILE A 24 -8.83 1.43 -1.60
C ILE A 24 -9.11 0.87 -3.01
N LYS A 25 -10.38 0.81 -3.43
CA LYS A 25 -10.75 0.44 -4.81
C LYS A 25 -10.27 1.48 -5.83
N ALA A 26 -10.42 2.77 -5.53
CA ALA A 26 -9.95 3.85 -6.40
C ALA A 26 -8.42 3.80 -6.56
N ILE A 27 -7.69 3.68 -5.44
CA ILE A 27 -6.23 3.54 -5.42
C ILE A 27 -5.81 2.31 -6.24
N GLY A 28 -6.41 1.15 -5.96
CA GLY A 28 -6.09 -0.08 -6.66
C GLY A 28 -6.41 -0.05 -8.15
N SER A 29 -7.45 0.69 -8.56
CA SER A 29 -7.77 0.85 -9.98
C SER A 29 -6.75 1.73 -10.70
N GLN A 30 -6.37 2.86 -10.11
CA GLN A 30 -5.36 3.75 -10.69
C GLN A 30 -4.00 3.06 -10.78
N ALA A 31 -3.57 2.38 -9.70
CA ALA A 31 -2.33 1.62 -9.68
C ALA A 31 -2.31 0.50 -10.73
N ARG A 32 -3.43 -0.23 -10.91
CA ARG A 32 -3.52 -1.29 -11.91
C ARG A 32 -3.38 -0.76 -13.35
N VAL A 33 -3.96 0.40 -13.65
CA VAL A 33 -3.83 1.03 -14.97
C VAL A 33 -2.37 1.40 -15.24
N GLN A 34 -1.71 2.06 -14.27
CA GLN A 34 -0.31 2.45 -14.42
C GLN A 34 0.63 1.25 -14.56
N ILE A 35 0.46 0.23 -13.70
CA ILE A 35 1.28 -0.98 -13.75
C ILE A 35 1.02 -1.78 -15.03
N GLY A 36 -0.25 -1.91 -15.44
CA GLY A 36 -0.61 -2.60 -16.67
C GLY A 36 -0.01 -1.93 -17.91
N ALA A 37 0.00 -0.60 -17.95
CA ALA A 37 0.65 0.16 -19.03
C ALA A 37 2.18 -0.01 -19.02
N ALA A 38 2.81 0.01 -17.84
CA ALA A 38 4.26 -0.17 -17.72
C ALA A 38 4.73 -1.59 -18.09
N LEU A 39 3.88 -2.60 -17.92
CA LEU A 39 4.18 -4.01 -18.22
C LEU A 39 3.59 -4.49 -19.55
N ASP A 40 2.83 -3.64 -20.25
CA ASP A 40 2.05 -3.96 -21.46
C ASP A 40 1.19 -5.23 -21.33
N GLN A 41 0.58 -5.41 -20.15
CA GLN A 41 -0.12 -6.65 -19.79
C GLN A 41 -1.34 -6.40 -18.90
N THR A 42 -2.28 -7.35 -18.94
CA THR A 42 -3.40 -7.36 -17.99
C THR A 42 -2.92 -7.80 -16.61
N VAL A 43 -3.11 -6.94 -15.60
CA VAL A 43 -2.61 -7.19 -14.24
C VAL A 43 -3.76 -7.36 -13.25
N HIS A 44 -3.73 -8.43 -12.47
CA HIS A 44 -4.54 -8.54 -11.26
C HIS A 44 -3.75 -8.06 -10.04
N LEU A 45 -4.15 -6.91 -9.48
CA LEU A 45 -3.53 -6.31 -8.29
C LEU A 45 -4.43 -6.50 -7.06
N LYS A 46 -3.89 -7.20 -6.04
CA LYS A 46 -4.53 -7.36 -4.73
C LYS A 46 -3.81 -6.49 -3.70
N ILE A 47 -4.53 -5.57 -3.07
CA ILE A 47 -3.97 -4.69 -2.03
C ILE A 47 -4.57 -5.07 -0.68
N HIS A 48 -3.74 -5.21 0.34
CA HIS A 48 -4.16 -5.48 1.71
C HIS A 48 -3.59 -4.45 2.68
N VAL A 49 -4.42 -3.93 3.58
CA VAL A 49 -4.01 -2.92 4.56
C VAL A 49 -3.76 -3.57 5.91
N LYS A 50 -2.53 -3.49 6.42
CA LYS A 50 -2.13 -3.99 7.73
C LYS A 50 -1.77 -2.84 8.67
N VAL A 51 -2.25 -2.91 9.91
CA VAL A 51 -1.83 -1.99 10.97
C VAL A 51 -0.60 -2.58 11.63
N ARG A 52 0.43 -1.76 11.77
CA ARG A 52 1.67 -2.13 12.47
C ARG A 52 2.13 -0.91 13.27
N PRO A 53 1.96 -0.87 14.59
CA PRO A 53 2.43 0.26 15.39
C PRO A 53 3.95 0.49 15.25
N ASN A 54 4.37 1.75 15.34
CA ASN A 54 5.78 2.19 15.37
C ASN A 54 6.63 1.61 14.22
N TRP A 55 6.04 1.44 13.03
CA TRP A 55 6.82 0.99 11.85
C TRP A 55 7.74 2.07 11.30
N VAL A 56 7.44 3.35 11.60
CA VAL A 56 8.24 4.50 11.15
C VAL A 56 9.48 4.71 12.02
N ASP A 57 9.43 4.29 13.28
CA ASP A 57 10.50 4.54 14.25
C ASP A 57 11.61 3.47 14.24
N ASP A 58 11.52 2.50 13.32
CA ASP A 58 12.43 1.36 13.23
C ASP A 58 13.15 1.37 11.86
N PRO A 59 14.32 2.03 11.75
CA PRO A 59 15.13 2.14 10.54
C PRO A 59 15.41 0.80 9.85
N GLU A 60 15.57 -0.28 10.61
CA GLU A 60 15.82 -1.62 10.06
C GLU A 60 14.64 -2.15 9.24
N ARG A 61 13.43 -1.60 9.45
CA ARG A 61 12.22 -2.03 8.73
C ARG A 61 12.07 -1.40 7.35
N TYR A 62 12.82 -0.35 7.06
CA TYR A 62 12.82 0.28 5.74
C TYR A 62 13.66 -0.52 4.73
N SER A 63 14.68 -1.23 5.21
CA SER A 63 15.57 -2.05 4.38
C SER A 63 14.82 -3.11 3.55
N PRO A 64 13.88 -3.91 4.10
CA PRO A 64 13.06 -4.82 3.30
C PRO A 64 12.16 -4.16 2.24
N TRP A 65 11.90 -2.87 2.35
CA TRP A 65 11.10 -2.11 1.37
C TRP A 65 11.97 -1.34 0.38
N GLY A 66 13.30 -1.45 0.49
CA GLY A 66 14.24 -0.69 -0.32
C GLY A 66 14.19 0.82 -0.06
N LEU A 67 13.73 1.23 1.12
CA LEU A 67 13.64 2.63 1.52
C LEU A 67 14.84 2.99 2.40
N ASP A 68 15.36 4.21 2.22
CA ASP A 68 16.36 4.79 3.10
C ASP A 68 15.65 5.67 4.14
N PRO A 69 15.80 5.39 5.45
CA PRO A 69 15.19 6.21 6.50
C PRO A 69 15.78 7.63 6.60
N ASN A 70 16.90 7.92 5.91
CA ASN A 70 17.58 9.23 5.93
C ASN A 70 17.56 9.96 4.57
N ALA A 71 16.80 9.48 3.58
CA ALA A 71 16.68 10.12 2.26
C ALA A 71 15.76 11.35 2.24
#